data_AF-A0A9R1AAZ2-F1
#
_entry.id   AF-A0A9R1AAZ2-F1
#
_cell.length_a   1.000
_cell.length_b   1.000
_cell.length_c   1.000
_cell.angle_alpha   90.00
_cell.angle_beta   90.00
_cell.angle_gamma   90.00
#
_symmetry.space_group_name_H-M   'P 1'
#
loop_
_entity.id
_entity.type
_entity.pdbx_description
1 polymer ?
#
loop_
_entity_poly.entity_id
_entity_poly.type
_entity_poly.pdbx_seq_one_letter_code
_entity_poly.pdbx_strand_id
1 'polypeptide(L)'
;MYQKYIAELDTITPEQVVWQPYGVGESLGYTAEFLLNPMCLRDKDLWLMRCPLICNWAVEFHLPHRVLRQFGLFQPHPPDWVDTDKALHRLDRRRQRKIKDWDKHHAPYVTRFQLSVEQARSTARAQLREHNPIAFDNYIRWLLENT
;
A
#
# COMPACT_ATOMS: atom_id res chain seq x y z
N MET A 1 23.85 11.87 -14.46
CA MET A 1 23.32 10.48 -14.37
C MET A 1 21.92 10.44 -13.80
N TYR A 2 21.67 10.97 -12.59
CA TYR A 2 20.35 10.92 -11.93
C TYR A 2 19.18 11.45 -12.78
N GLN A 3 19.34 12.58 -13.47
CA GLN A 3 18.26 13.13 -14.31
C GLN A 3 17.91 12.27 -15.54
N LYS A 4 18.88 11.54 -16.11
CA LYS A 4 18.61 10.64 -17.24
C LYS A 4 17.82 9.41 -16.77
N TYR A 5 18.19 8.86 -15.61
CA TYR A 5 17.46 7.75 -14.99
C TYR A 5 16.02 8.09 -14.63
N ILE A 6 15.78 9.30 -14.08
CA ILE A 6 14.41 9.78 -13.79
C ILE A 6 13.60 9.93 -15.09
N ALA A 7 14.19 10.53 -16.13
CA ALA A 7 13.53 10.68 -17.42
C ALA A 7 13.20 9.33 -18.07
N GLU A 8 14.09 8.35 -17.96
CA GLU A 8 13.84 6.98 -18.44
C GLU A 8 12.65 6.36 -17.71
N LEU A 9 12.60 6.43 -16.37
CA LEU A 9 11.46 5.96 -15.58
C LEU A 9 10.13 6.64 -15.95
N ASP A 10 10.16 7.95 -16.19
CA ASP A 10 8.97 8.72 -16.58
C ASP A 10 8.44 8.35 -17.98
N THR A 11 9.29 7.76 -18.83
CA THR A 11 8.92 7.33 -20.19
C THR A 11 8.48 5.88 -20.29
N ILE A 12 8.53 5.11 -19.20
CA ILE A 12 8.13 3.70 -19.19
C ILE A 12 6.64 3.57 -19.49
N THR A 13 6.32 2.77 -20.50
CA THR A 13 4.93 2.43 -20.84
C THR A 13 4.47 1.17 -20.09
N PRO A 14 3.16 0.98 -19.88
CA PRO A 14 2.64 -0.21 -19.22
C PRO A 14 3.07 -1.53 -19.87
N GLU A 15 3.27 -1.54 -21.20
CA GLU A 15 3.72 -2.71 -21.96
C GLU A 15 5.19 -3.06 -21.71
N GLN A 16 5.97 -2.10 -21.19
CA GLN A 16 7.38 -2.28 -20.84
C GLN A 16 7.57 -2.80 -19.41
N VAL A 17 6.49 -2.93 -18.63
CA VAL A 17 6.54 -3.38 -17.23
C VAL A 17 5.76 -4.69 -17.05
N VAL A 18 6.46 -5.72 -16.60
CA VAL A 18 5.83 -6.96 -16.16
C VAL A 18 5.65 -6.92 -14.64
N TRP A 19 4.41 -6.70 -14.19
CA TRP A 19 4.07 -6.75 -12.77
C TRP A 19 3.96 -8.19 -12.30
N GLN A 20 5.00 -8.67 -11.60
CA GLN A 20 4.95 -9.94 -10.88
C GLN A 20 4.43 -9.72 -9.45
N PRO A 21 3.52 -10.58 -8.94
CA PRO A 21 3.18 -10.55 -7.52
C PRO A 21 4.42 -10.79 -6.68
N TYR A 22 4.52 -10.16 -5.51
CA TYR A 22 5.64 -10.48 -4.64
C TYR A 22 5.57 -11.95 -4.26
N GLY A 23 6.67 -12.62 -4.53
CA GLY A 23 6.85 -14.01 -4.20
C GLY A 23 6.21 -15.04 -5.13
N VAL A 24 5.94 -14.69 -6.40
CA VAL A 24 5.77 -15.72 -7.43
C VAL A 24 7.12 -16.40 -7.69
N GLY A 25 7.26 -17.65 -7.23
CA GLY A 25 8.49 -18.44 -7.36
C GLY A 25 9.54 -18.19 -6.29
N GLU A 26 9.33 -17.20 -5.42
CA GLU A 26 10.27 -16.82 -4.35
C GLU A 26 9.46 -16.52 -3.08
N SER A 27 9.93 -16.84 -1.89
CA SER A 27 9.23 -16.33 -0.70
C SER A 27 9.49 -14.82 -0.59
N LEU A 28 8.49 -14.01 -0.24
CA LEU A 28 8.59 -12.55 -0.04
C LEU A 28 9.87 -12.17 0.76
N GLY A 29 10.96 -11.82 0.06
CA GLY A 29 12.26 -11.49 0.67
C GLY A 29 13.24 -12.65 0.91
N TYR A 30 13.01 -13.81 0.31
CA TYR A 30 13.84 -15.01 0.37
C TYR A 30 14.16 -15.52 -1.04
N THR A 31 14.55 -14.61 -1.92
CA THR A 31 15.32 -15.03 -3.09
C THR A 31 16.70 -15.39 -2.57
N ALA A 32 17.31 -16.48 -3.06
CA ALA A 32 18.67 -16.85 -2.63
C ALA A 32 19.69 -15.73 -2.92
N GLU A 33 19.33 -14.82 -3.83
CA GLU A 33 20.14 -13.71 -4.33
C GLU A 33 19.88 -12.39 -3.57
N PHE A 34 18.76 -12.27 -2.83
CA PHE A 34 18.34 -11.04 -2.15
C PHE A 34 17.57 -11.33 -0.86
N LEU A 35 18.31 -11.66 0.20
CA LEU A 35 17.76 -11.79 1.55
C LEU A 35 17.43 -10.41 2.11
N LEU A 36 16.15 -10.16 2.39
CA LEU A 36 15.75 -8.96 3.11
C LEU A 36 16.32 -9.00 4.53
N ASN A 37 16.74 -7.85 5.05
CA ASN A 37 17.12 -7.72 6.45
C ASN A 37 15.93 -8.20 7.31
N PRO A 38 16.13 -9.08 8.32
CA PRO A 38 15.05 -9.53 9.21
C PRO A 38 14.25 -8.40 9.84
N MET A 39 14.85 -7.21 10.01
CA MET A 39 14.18 -6.00 10.45
C MET A 39 13.00 -5.59 9.55
N CYS A 40 13.07 -5.85 8.24
CA CYS A 40 11.99 -5.60 7.29
C CYS A 40 10.78 -6.52 7.54
N LEU A 41 10.97 -7.68 8.16
CA LEU A 41 9.93 -8.68 8.42
C LEU A 41 9.39 -8.64 9.85
N ARG A 42 9.98 -7.83 10.73
CA ARG A 42 9.64 -7.77 12.16
C ARG A 42 8.16 -7.50 12.41
N ASP A 43 7.59 -6.58 11.64
CA ASP A 43 6.22 -6.08 11.82
C ASP A 43 5.30 -6.53 10.67
N LYS A 44 5.55 -7.74 10.11
CA LYS A 44 4.80 -8.27 8.96
C LYS A 44 3.31 -8.46 9.21
N ASP A 45 2.92 -8.66 10.47
CA ASP A 45 1.54 -8.76 10.92
C ASP A 45 0.76 -7.45 10.72
N LEU A 46 1.47 -6.31 10.63
CA LEU A 46 0.88 -5.00 10.41
C LEU A 46 0.77 -4.63 8.92
N TRP A 47 1.34 -5.41 8.00
CA TRP A 47 1.38 -5.04 6.56
C TRP A 47 0.00 -4.84 5.93
N LEU A 48 -1.00 -5.54 6.45
CA LEU A 48 -2.37 -5.51 5.94
C LEU A 48 -3.27 -4.52 6.69
N MET A 49 -2.73 -3.77 7.65
CA MET A 49 -3.51 -2.78 8.38
C MET A 49 -3.96 -1.65 7.46
N ARG A 50 -5.19 -1.17 7.65
CA ARG A 50 -5.68 0.04 6.98
C ARG A 50 -5.47 1.21 7.91
N CYS A 51 -4.51 2.09 7.63
CA CYS A 51 -4.10 3.16 8.53
C CYS A 51 -3.65 4.42 7.79
N PRO A 52 -3.67 5.60 8.44
CA PRO A 52 -2.98 6.78 7.93
C PRO A 52 -1.47 6.64 8.15
N LEU A 53 -0.70 6.77 7.06
CA LEU A 53 0.74 6.96 7.07
C LEU A 53 1.03 8.46 7.18
N ILE A 54 1.76 8.86 8.21
CA ILE A 54 2.04 10.25 8.51
C ILE A 54 3.51 10.52 8.20
N CYS A 55 3.77 11.45 7.28
CA CYS A 55 5.12 11.91 6.91
C CYS A 55 5.17 13.43 6.93
N ASN A 56 5.36 14.00 8.12
CA ASN A 56 5.50 15.43 8.40
C ASN A 56 4.45 16.35 7.75
N TRP A 57 4.53 16.65 6.46
CA TRP A 57 3.55 17.47 5.72
C TRP A 57 2.50 16.64 4.96
N ALA A 58 2.70 15.32 4.83
CA ALA A 58 1.80 14.45 4.10
C ALA A 58 1.14 13.44 5.03
N VAL A 59 -0.14 13.18 4.78
CA VAL A 59 -0.83 12.02 5.32
C VAL A 59 -1.40 11.26 4.13
N GLU A 60 -1.11 9.96 4.06
CA GLU A 60 -1.64 9.08 3.02
C GLU A 60 -2.25 7.83 3.64
N PHE A 61 -3.36 7.35 3.10
CA PHE A 61 -3.96 6.11 3.61
C PHE A 61 -3.28 4.89 3.02
N HIS A 62 -2.75 4.03 3.88
CA HIS A 62 -2.35 2.67 3.52
C HIS A 62 -3.59 1.82 3.30
N LEU A 63 -3.82 1.38 2.05
CA LEU A 63 -5.02 0.67 1.61
C LEU A 63 -4.68 -0.69 0.97
N PRO A 64 -4.12 -1.65 1.75
CA PRO A 64 -3.62 -2.92 1.24
C PRO A 64 -4.70 -3.81 0.61
N HIS A 65 -5.99 -3.60 0.95
CA HIS A 65 -7.12 -4.31 0.33
C HIS A 65 -7.17 -4.18 -1.21
N ARG A 66 -6.53 -3.16 -1.79
CA ARG A 66 -6.44 -2.93 -3.24
C ARG A 66 -5.26 -3.65 -3.91
N VAL A 67 -4.37 -4.23 -3.11
CA VAL A 67 -3.14 -4.89 -3.57
C VAL A 67 -2.91 -6.22 -2.85
N LEU A 68 -3.96 -6.86 -2.35
CA LEU A 68 -3.86 -8.15 -1.62
C LEU A 68 -3.16 -9.24 -2.43
N ARG A 69 -3.28 -9.22 -3.77
CA ARG A 69 -2.53 -10.12 -4.66
C ARG A 69 -1.02 -10.05 -4.42
N GLN A 70 -0.48 -8.87 -4.16
CA GLN A 70 0.95 -8.69 -3.90
C GLN A 70 1.40 -9.44 -2.63
N PHE A 71 0.48 -9.74 -1.72
CA PHE A 71 0.75 -10.54 -0.52
C PHE A 71 0.38 -12.03 -0.69
N GLY A 72 0.04 -12.46 -1.90
CA GLY A 72 -0.46 -13.82 -2.15
C GLY A 72 -1.88 -14.07 -1.63
N LEU A 73 -2.66 -13.01 -1.39
CA LEU A 73 -3.99 -13.08 -0.81
C LEU A 73 -5.09 -12.85 -1.85
N PHE A 74 -6.29 -13.30 -1.50
CA PHE A 74 -7.51 -13.08 -2.27
C PHE A 74 -7.81 -11.58 -2.37
N GLN A 75 -7.98 -11.09 -3.59
CA GLN A 75 -8.37 -9.71 -3.85
C GLN A 75 -9.86 -9.67 -4.24
N PRO A 76 -10.73 -9.03 -3.44
CA PRO A 76 -12.15 -8.91 -3.77
C PRO A 76 -12.35 -7.98 -4.98
N HIS A 77 -13.37 -8.29 -5.79
CA HIS A 77 -13.81 -7.45 -6.90
C HIS A 77 -15.34 -7.28 -6.87
N PRO A 78 -15.88 -6.06 -7.04
CA PRO A 78 -15.15 -4.79 -7.02
C PRO A 78 -14.53 -4.51 -5.64
N PRO A 79 -13.42 -3.76 -5.55
CA PRO A 79 -12.87 -3.35 -4.26
C PRO A 79 -13.88 -2.46 -3.52
N ASP A 80 -13.93 -2.59 -2.20
CA ASP A 80 -14.74 -1.70 -1.37
C ASP A 80 -14.43 -0.24 -1.72
N TRP A 81 -15.49 0.57 -1.88
CA TRP A 81 -15.30 2.00 -2.02
C TRP A 81 -14.73 2.54 -0.71
N VAL A 82 -13.61 3.25 -0.82
CA VAL A 82 -12.95 3.89 0.31
C VAL A 82 -12.57 5.27 -0.15
N ASP A 83 -13.01 6.29 0.59
CA ASP A 83 -12.48 7.63 0.43
C ASP A 83 -10.99 7.59 0.75
N THR A 84 -10.15 7.79 -0.27
CA THR A 84 -8.70 7.92 -0.12
C THR A 84 -8.32 9.27 0.50
N ASP A 85 -9.32 10.08 0.83
CA ASP A 85 -9.22 11.45 1.29
C ASP A 85 -8.38 12.26 0.31
N LYS A 86 -8.95 12.48 -0.89
CA LYS A 86 -8.30 13.26 -1.95
C LYS A 86 -7.91 14.67 -1.51
N ALA A 87 -8.48 15.18 -0.41
CA ALA A 87 -8.07 16.45 0.17
C ALA A 87 -6.68 16.38 0.78
N LEU A 88 -6.29 15.24 1.37
CA LEU A 88 -4.94 15.02 1.88
C LEU A 88 -3.89 15.05 0.77
N HIS A 89 -4.18 14.52 -0.42
CA HIS A 89 -3.24 14.58 -1.55
C HIS A 89 -3.00 16.00 -2.08
N ARG A 90 -3.83 16.99 -1.70
CA ARG A 90 -3.61 18.41 -2.07
C ARG A 90 -2.63 19.12 -1.15
N LEU A 91 -2.24 18.48 -0.06
CA LEU A 91 -1.31 19.01 0.93
C LEU A 91 0.12 18.73 0.47
N ASP A 92 0.82 19.78 0.01
CA ASP A 92 2.24 19.71 -0.33
C ASP A 92 3.08 20.54 0.65
N ARG A 93 4.37 20.20 0.72
CA ARG A 93 5.37 20.89 1.57
C ARG A 93 5.42 22.41 1.34
N ARG A 94 5.09 22.90 0.15
CA ARG A 94 5.11 24.34 -0.23
C ARG A 94 3.82 25.06 0.20
N ARG A 95 2.69 24.37 0.22
CA ARG A 95 1.33 24.89 0.47
C ARG A 95 0.96 24.87 1.95
N GLN A 96 1.66 24.10 2.77
CA GLN A 96 1.35 23.96 4.20
C GLN A 96 2.05 24.94 5.16
N ARG A 97 2.53 26.09 4.67
CA ARG A 97 3.12 27.16 5.51
C ARG A 97 2.19 27.71 6.60
N LYS A 98 0.89 27.42 6.55
CA LYS A 98 -0.12 27.87 7.52
C LYS A 98 -0.29 26.91 8.71
N ILE A 99 0.15 25.65 8.59
CA ILE A 99 0.10 24.69 9.69
C ILE A 99 1.31 24.95 10.57
N LYS A 100 1.06 25.51 11.77
CA LYS A 100 2.10 25.85 12.74
C LYS A 100 2.20 24.84 13.87
N ASP A 101 1.10 24.14 14.13
CA ASP A 101 0.97 23.16 15.20
C ASP A 101 0.71 21.78 14.57
N TRP A 102 1.81 21.07 14.29
CA TRP A 102 1.77 19.74 13.69
C TRP A 102 1.26 18.69 14.66
N ASP A 103 1.51 18.86 15.96
CA ASP A 103 1.05 17.91 16.97
C ASP A 103 -0.48 17.91 17.03
N LYS A 104 -1.09 19.09 17.06
CA LYS A 104 -2.55 19.22 16.98
C LYS A 104 -3.12 18.75 15.64
N HIS A 105 -2.43 19.03 14.54
CA HIS A 105 -2.87 18.58 13.21
C HIS A 105 -2.84 17.05 13.09
N HIS A 106 -1.80 16.41 13.62
CA HIS A 106 -1.60 14.97 13.51
C HIS A 106 -2.29 14.15 14.58
N ALA A 107 -2.65 14.73 15.73
CA ALA A 107 -3.35 14.06 16.82
C ALA A 107 -4.47 13.09 16.35
N PRO A 108 -5.44 13.49 15.51
CA PRO A 108 -6.48 12.57 15.05
C PRO A 108 -5.93 11.40 14.22
N TYR A 109 -4.90 11.63 13.40
CA TYR A 109 -4.28 10.57 12.60
C TYR A 109 -3.43 9.62 13.45
N VAL A 110 -2.75 10.14 14.47
CA VAL A 110 -1.99 9.34 15.44
C VAL A 110 -2.93 8.41 16.23
N THR A 111 -4.05 8.93 16.73
CA THR A 111 -5.07 8.12 17.41
C THR A 111 -5.60 7.04 16.47
N ARG A 112 -5.90 7.39 15.21
CA ARG A 112 -6.40 6.43 14.22
C ARG A 112 -5.36 5.36 13.88
N PHE A 113 -4.07 5.72 13.79
CA PHE A 113 -3.00 4.75 13.58
C PHE A 113 -2.90 3.76 14.74
N GLN A 114 -2.95 4.23 15.99
CA GLN A 114 -2.92 3.37 17.18
C GLN A 114 -4.08 2.38 17.19
N LEU A 115 -5.31 2.85 16.92
CA LEU A 115 -6.48 1.99 16.79
C LEU A 115 -6.33 0.96 15.67
N SER A 116 -5.76 1.34 14.52
CA SER A 116 -5.47 0.40 13.42
C SER A 116 -4.47 -0.69 13.83
N VAL A 117 -3.45 -0.35 14.63
CA VAL A 117 -2.47 -1.34 15.14
C VAL A 117 -3.14 -2.32 16.11
N GLU A 118 -3.97 -1.83 17.03
CA GLU A 118 -4.72 -2.69 17.96
C GLU A 118 -5.66 -3.64 17.20
N GLN A 119 -6.36 -3.12 16.20
CA GLN A 119 -7.24 -3.91 15.34
C GLN A 119 -6.46 -4.95 14.52
N ALA A 120 -5.31 -4.59 13.95
CA ALA A 120 -4.47 -5.51 13.20
C ALA A 120 -3.99 -6.66 14.10
N ARG A 121 -3.55 -6.35 15.33
CA ARG A 121 -3.10 -7.36 16.29
C ARG A 121 -4.21 -8.28 16.78
N SER A 122 -5.43 -7.75 16.95
CA SER A 122 -6.59 -8.56 17.33
C SER A 122 -7.06 -9.49 16.20
N THR A 123 -6.94 -9.03 14.95
CA THR A 123 -7.35 -9.77 13.74
C THR A 123 -6.22 -10.59 13.11
N ALA A 124 -4.98 -10.52 13.62
CA ALA A 124 -3.81 -11.22 13.07
C ALA A 124 -3.96 -12.74 12.99
N ARG A 125 -4.93 -13.32 13.71
CA ARG A 125 -5.27 -14.76 13.70
C ARG A 125 -6.44 -15.12 12.77
N ALA A 126 -7.09 -14.15 12.15
CA ALA A 126 -8.13 -14.42 11.17
C ALA A 126 -7.51 -15.10 9.96
N GLN A 127 -8.09 -16.22 9.51
CA GLN A 127 -7.65 -16.88 8.29
C GLN A 127 -7.92 -15.94 7.11
N LEU A 128 -6.85 -15.44 6.51
CA LEU A 128 -6.92 -14.69 5.27
C LEU A 128 -7.11 -15.66 4.12
N ARG A 129 -8.00 -15.32 3.20
CA ARG A 129 -8.24 -16.14 2.00
C ARG A 129 -7.03 -16.05 1.09
N GLU A 130 -6.55 -17.20 0.63
CA GLU A 130 -5.45 -17.30 -0.32
C GLU A 130 -5.84 -16.78 -1.71
N HIS A 131 -4.83 -16.37 -2.48
CA HIS A 131 -5.02 -15.91 -3.85
C HIS A 131 -5.78 -16.93 -4.72
N ASN A 132 -6.71 -16.44 -5.54
CA ASN A 132 -7.46 -17.24 -6.49
C ASN A 132 -7.30 -16.63 -7.90
N PRO A 133 -6.71 -17.35 -8.86
CA PRO A 133 -6.51 -16.86 -10.24
C PRO A 133 -7.81 -16.43 -10.94
N ILE A 134 -8.91 -17.17 -10.76
CA ILE A 134 -10.20 -16.89 -11.40
C ILE A 134 -10.78 -15.57 -10.89
N ALA A 135 -10.69 -15.33 -9.59
CA ALA A 135 -11.15 -14.07 -8.99
C ALA A 135 -10.30 -12.88 -9.46
N PHE A 136 -9.01 -13.11 -9.73
CA PHE A 136 -8.13 -12.09 -10.28
C PHE A 136 -8.45 -11.77 -11.74
N ASP A 137 -8.73 -12.77 -12.58
CA ASP A 137 -9.16 -12.54 -13.97
C ASP A 137 -10.43 -11.69 -14.03
N ASN A 138 -11.37 -11.94 -13.10
CA ASN A 138 -12.57 -11.13 -12.97
C ASN A 138 -12.27 -9.70 -12.49
N TYR A 139 -11.33 -9.52 -11.55
CA TYR A 139 -10.87 -8.20 -11.14
C TYR A 139 -10.25 -7.42 -12.30
N ILE A 140 -9.42 -8.07 -13.13
CA ILE A 140 -8.78 -7.43 -14.29
C ILE A 140 -9.82 -7.03 -15.34
N ARG A 141 -10.79 -7.91 -15.62
CA ARG A 141 -11.91 -7.57 -16.51
C ARG A 141 -12.67 -6.35 -16.01
N TRP A 142 -13.03 -6.33 -14.72
CA TRP A 142 -13.68 -5.17 -14.11
C TRP A 142 -12.82 -3.90 -14.20
N LEU A 143 -11.52 -3.98 -13.92
CA LEU A 143 -10.62 -2.84 -13.96
C LEU A 143 -10.56 -2.26 -15.39
N LEU A 144 -10.37 -3.10 -16.40
CA LEU A 144 -10.33 -2.67 -17.81
C LEU A 144 -11.65 -2.06 -18.29
N GLU A 145 -12.79 -2.50 -17.76
CA GLU A 145 -14.11 -1.93 -18.07
C GLU A 145 -14.36 -0.56 -17.40
N ASN A 146 -13.59 -0.21 -16.36
CA ASN A 146 -13.84 0.95 -15.48
C ASN A 146 -12.66 1.94 -15.40
N THR A 147 -11.64 1.78 -16.24
CA THR A 147 -10.49 2.69 -16.36
C THR A 147 -10.44 3.30 -17.75
#